data_AF-A0A8J3UR37-F1
#
_entry.id   AF-A0A8J3UR37-F1
#
_cell.length_a   1.000
_cell.length_b   1.000
_cell.length_c   1.000
_cell.angle_alpha   90.00
_cell.angle_beta   90.00
_cell.angle_gamma   90.00
#
_symmetry.space_group_name_H-M   'P 1'
#
loop_
_entity.id
_entity.type
_entity.pdbx_description
1 polymer ?
#
loop_
_entity_poly.entity_id
_entity_poly.type
_entity_poly.pdbx_seq_one_letter_code
_entity_poly.pdbx_strand_id
1 'polypeptide(L)'
;MTSVITLLTDYGLEDGCVAACHGVIIGIAPEARIIDVGHLIPTGDVRRGAAILAQTTPYLPAGVHLAVVDPTACGAGRAVAVQAGGRVFVGPDNGVLSWAVQAAGGAETAYEIANEDLFLRPVSPTFHGRDVFAPVAAHLCAGSSPADVGPPIPADSLVLLPAPMCRIRDGAAEGEVLCVDRHGNVQLSITGGDVSSLGVRAGDMLTVWLGRRQITVPFRDTFTAVPPGDLVAFTDSAGLVAMAINFGDAAERLGLPPGAHVRLSPIRQQA
;
A
#
# COMPACT_ATOMS: atom_id res chain seq x y z
N MET A 1 -22.95 -4.59 -3.14
CA MET A 1 -21.53 -4.84 -2.77
C MET A 1 -21.45 -6.17 -2.04
N THR A 2 -20.35 -6.90 -2.14
CA THR A 2 -20.15 -8.12 -1.35
C THR A 2 -19.95 -7.77 0.13
N SER A 3 -20.43 -8.64 1.02
CA SER A 3 -20.28 -8.49 2.49
C SER A 3 -18.85 -8.80 2.94
N VAL A 4 -17.90 -7.99 2.48
CA VAL A 4 -16.48 -8.10 2.82
C VAL A 4 -15.96 -6.76 3.29
N ILE A 5 -15.28 -6.79 4.42
CA ILE A 5 -14.50 -5.67 4.94
C ILE A 5 -13.05 -6.10 4.97
N THR A 6 -12.16 -5.28 4.41
CA THR A 6 -10.72 -5.52 4.49
C THR A 6 -10.07 -4.53 5.44
N LEU A 7 -9.08 -4.96 6.21
CA LEU A 7 -8.49 -4.15 7.27
C LEU A 7 -6.98 -3.99 7.09
N LEU A 8 -6.49 -2.75 7.01
CA LEU A 8 -5.06 -2.41 6.99
C LEU A 8 -4.75 -1.40 8.11
N THR A 9 -3.81 -1.71 9.01
CA THR A 9 -3.47 -0.80 10.11
C THR A 9 -1.98 -0.85 10.49
N ASP A 10 -1.56 0.09 11.34
CA ASP A 10 -0.25 0.11 12.01
C ASP A 10 -0.33 -0.29 13.50
N TYR A 11 -1.37 -1.02 13.90
CA TYR A 11 -1.65 -1.34 15.31
C TYR A 11 -0.79 -2.46 15.90
N GLY A 12 -0.05 -3.18 15.07
CA GLY A 12 0.63 -4.40 15.50
C GLY A 12 -0.34 -5.57 15.71
N LEU A 13 0.23 -6.67 16.20
CA LEU A 13 -0.51 -7.89 16.54
C LEU A 13 -0.33 -8.30 18.01
N GLU A 14 0.39 -7.49 18.79
CA GLU A 14 0.73 -7.79 20.19
C GLU A 14 -0.42 -7.42 21.14
N ASP A 15 -1.22 -6.41 20.77
CA ASP A 15 -2.30 -5.86 21.58
C ASP A 15 -3.70 -6.24 21.04
N GLY A 16 -4.72 -6.04 21.86
CA GLY A 16 -6.13 -6.31 21.52
C GLY A 16 -6.77 -5.32 20.53
N CYS A 17 -6.02 -4.40 19.94
CA CYS A 17 -6.54 -3.32 19.09
C CYS A 17 -7.28 -3.84 17.85
N VAL A 18 -6.67 -4.78 17.12
CA VAL A 18 -7.27 -5.38 15.92
C VAL A 18 -8.51 -6.19 16.29
N ALA A 19 -8.42 -7.01 17.34
CA ALA A 19 -9.54 -7.81 17.83
C ALA A 19 -10.74 -6.94 18.26
N ALA A 20 -10.49 -5.77 18.87
CA ALA A 20 -11.54 -4.82 19.20
C ALA A 20 -12.23 -4.28 17.94
N CYS A 21 -11.49 -3.93 16.89
CA CYS A 21 -12.07 -3.50 15.61
C CYS A 21 -12.93 -4.62 14.98
N HIS A 22 -12.42 -5.86 14.96
CA HIS A 22 -13.19 -7.01 14.48
C HIS A 22 -14.47 -7.23 15.28
N GLY A 23 -14.41 -7.14 16.61
CA GLY A 23 -15.58 -7.30 17.48
C GLY A 23 -16.66 -6.25 17.21
N VAL A 24 -16.26 -4.99 17.00
CA VAL A 24 -17.19 -3.90 16.62
C VAL A 24 -17.82 -4.17 15.26
N ILE A 25 -17.00 -4.57 14.28
CA ILE A 25 -17.48 -4.89 12.93
C ILE A 25 -18.52 -6.01 12.98
N ILE A 26 -18.20 -7.14 13.63
CA ILE A 26 -19.08 -8.31 13.70
C ILE A 26 -20.34 -7.99 14.52
N GLY A 27 -20.23 -7.15 15.55
CA GLY A 27 -21.38 -6.72 16.35
C GLY A 27 -22.42 -5.93 15.54
N ILE A 28 -21.98 -5.14 14.54
CA ILE A 28 -22.85 -4.32 13.68
C ILE A 28 -23.26 -5.09 12.41
N ALA A 29 -22.34 -5.84 11.82
CA ALA A 29 -22.54 -6.59 10.59
C ALA A 29 -22.11 -8.07 10.77
N PRO A 30 -22.96 -8.92 11.38
CA PRO A 30 -22.60 -10.31 11.70
C PRO A 30 -22.23 -11.17 10.48
N GLU A 31 -22.76 -10.82 9.31
CA GLU A 31 -22.51 -11.52 8.03
C GLU A 31 -21.26 -11.00 7.29
N ALA A 32 -20.58 -9.98 7.83
CA ALA A 32 -19.39 -9.42 7.22
C ALA A 32 -18.22 -10.41 7.33
N ARG A 33 -17.59 -10.70 6.19
CA ARG A 33 -16.31 -11.42 6.16
C ARG A 33 -15.17 -10.42 6.29
N ILE A 34 -14.33 -10.59 7.30
CA ILE A 34 -13.16 -9.73 7.51
C ILE A 34 -11.93 -10.35 6.84
N ILE A 35 -11.19 -9.56 6.07
CA ILE A 35 -9.90 -9.92 5.50
C ILE A 35 -8.85 -8.93 6.00
N ASP A 36 -7.93 -9.37 6.84
CA ASP A 36 -6.82 -8.54 7.25
C ASP A 36 -5.78 -8.46 6.12
N VAL A 37 -5.58 -7.26 5.60
CA VAL A 37 -4.53 -6.94 4.62
C VAL A 37 -3.17 -6.91 5.31
N GLY A 38 -3.13 -6.35 6.53
CA GLY A 38 -1.94 -6.33 7.36
C GLY A 38 -2.03 -5.31 8.49
N HIS A 39 -1.43 -5.64 9.64
CA HIS A 39 -1.42 -4.79 10.84
C HIS A 39 -0.01 -4.39 11.29
N LEU A 40 1.01 -4.81 10.53
CA LEU A 40 2.42 -4.56 10.80
C LEU A 40 2.99 -3.44 9.91
N ILE A 41 2.12 -2.52 9.46
CA ILE A 41 2.60 -1.29 8.83
C ILE A 41 3.45 -0.55 9.89
N PRO A 42 4.66 -0.07 9.55
CA PRO A 42 5.44 0.72 10.50
C PRO A 42 4.61 1.90 11.01
N THR A 43 4.68 2.17 12.31
CA THR A 43 3.85 3.17 12.98
C THR A 43 3.93 4.52 12.26
N GLY A 44 2.77 5.02 11.82
CA GLY A 44 2.65 6.30 11.13
C GLY A 44 3.16 6.32 9.67
N ASP A 45 3.59 5.19 9.10
CA ASP A 45 4.08 5.13 7.72
C ASP A 45 2.92 5.04 6.70
N VAL A 46 2.27 6.18 6.50
CA VAL A 46 1.15 6.37 5.57
C VAL A 46 1.51 5.91 4.16
N ARG A 47 2.74 6.14 3.71
CA ARG A 47 3.20 5.78 2.35
C ARG A 47 3.33 4.27 2.20
N ARG A 48 3.84 3.56 3.21
CA ARG A 48 3.87 2.09 3.23
C ARG A 48 2.47 1.49 3.26
N GLY A 49 1.56 2.07 4.06
CA GLY A 49 0.15 1.68 4.09
C GLY A 49 -0.52 1.83 2.72
N ALA A 50 -0.34 2.98 2.06
CA ALA A 50 -0.87 3.23 0.72
C ALA A 50 -0.30 2.25 -0.33
N ALA A 51 1.00 1.94 -0.27
CA ALA A 51 1.63 0.97 -1.18
C ALA A 51 0.99 -0.41 -1.06
N ILE A 52 0.86 -0.92 0.16
CA ILE A 52 0.31 -2.26 0.41
C ILE A 52 -1.18 -2.30 0.04
N LEU A 53 -1.95 -1.28 0.41
CA LEU A 53 -3.37 -1.23 0.07
C LEU A 53 -3.57 -1.20 -1.45
N ALA A 54 -2.79 -0.40 -2.18
CA ALA A 54 -2.87 -0.31 -3.63
C ALA A 54 -2.48 -1.61 -4.33
N GLN A 55 -1.42 -2.29 -3.89
CA GLN A 55 -0.96 -3.56 -4.47
C GLN A 55 -1.92 -4.72 -4.19
N THR A 56 -2.65 -4.68 -3.07
CA THR A 56 -3.58 -5.75 -2.68
C THR A 56 -4.99 -5.56 -3.24
N THR A 57 -5.46 -4.31 -3.38
CA THR A 57 -6.82 -3.96 -3.85
C THR A 57 -7.28 -4.71 -5.11
N PRO A 58 -6.46 -4.89 -6.17
CA PRO A 58 -6.88 -5.63 -7.38
C PRO A 58 -7.30 -7.08 -7.13
N TYR A 59 -6.77 -7.70 -6.08
CA TYR A 59 -7.02 -9.10 -5.73
C TYR A 59 -8.12 -9.26 -4.67
N LEU A 60 -8.50 -8.16 -4.01
CA LEU A 60 -9.54 -8.18 -2.99
C LEU A 60 -10.93 -8.11 -3.66
N PRO A 61 -11.94 -8.80 -3.11
CA PRO A 61 -13.31 -8.67 -3.60
C PRO A 61 -13.78 -7.22 -3.44
N ALA A 62 -14.77 -6.81 -4.24
CA ALA A 62 -15.44 -5.55 -3.99
C ALA A 62 -15.99 -5.50 -2.55
N GLY A 63 -16.15 -4.32 -1.98
CA GLY A 63 -16.58 -4.21 -0.58
C GLY A 63 -16.07 -2.95 0.06
N VAL A 64 -15.92 -2.99 1.38
CA VAL A 64 -15.41 -1.87 2.16
C VAL A 64 -13.94 -2.13 2.50
N HIS A 65 -13.06 -1.24 2.11
CA HIS A 65 -11.64 -1.30 2.41
C HIS A 65 -11.32 -0.27 3.49
N LEU A 66 -11.17 -0.74 4.73
CA LEU A 66 -10.81 0.08 5.86
C LEU A 66 -9.29 0.10 6.03
N ALA A 67 -8.69 1.29 5.96
CA ALA A 67 -7.27 1.48 6.24
C ALA A 67 -7.06 2.60 7.27
N VAL A 68 -6.33 2.31 8.33
CA VAL A 68 -6.04 3.26 9.41
C VAL A 68 -4.56 3.18 9.76
N VAL A 69 -3.80 4.11 9.17
CA VAL A 69 -2.41 4.40 9.52
C VAL A 69 -2.36 5.89 9.75
N ASP A 70 -2.26 6.31 11.01
CA ASP A 70 -2.38 7.71 11.38
C ASP A 70 -1.26 8.14 12.33
N PRO A 71 -0.25 8.89 11.84
CA PRO A 71 0.82 9.42 12.68
C PRO A 71 0.32 10.58 13.57
N THR A 72 -0.84 11.15 13.27
CA THR A 72 -1.42 12.23 14.07
C THR A 72 -2.29 11.63 15.17
N ALA A 73 -2.30 12.26 16.35
CA ALA A 73 -3.27 11.88 17.38
C ALA A 73 -4.68 11.97 16.77
N CYS A 74 -5.48 10.90 16.95
CA CYS A 74 -6.83 10.74 16.44
C CYS A 74 -7.60 12.08 16.49
N GLY A 75 -7.81 12.74 15.33
CA GLY A 75 -8.62 13.96 15.24
C GLY A 75 -8.00 15.18 14.54
N ALA A 76 -6.74 15.14 14.11
CA ALA A 76 -6.17 16.24 13.33
C ALA A 76 -6.55 16.21 11.83
N GLY A 77 -6.84 15.01 11.29
CA GLY A 77 -7.24 14.80 9.90
C GLY A 77 -8.74 14.54 9.74
N ARG A 78 -9.30 14.88 8.57
CA ARG A 78 -10.68 14.55 8.21
C ARG A 78 -10.84 13.03 8.10
N ALA A 79 -11.96 12.49 8.58
CA ALA A 79 -12.33 11.10 8.35
C ALA A 79 -13.16 11.02 7.05
N VAL A 80 -12.85 10.08 6.15
CA VAL A 80 -13.48 10.03 4.82
C VAL A 80 -13.93 8.64 4.41
N ALA A 81 -15.01 8.61 3.63
CA ALA A 81 -15.46 7.46 2.87
C ALA A 81 -15.45 7.80 1.37
N VAL A 82 -14.74 7.02 0.56
CA VAL A 82 -14.51 7.31 -0.87
C VAL A 82 -15.00 6.13 -1.70
N GLN A 83 -15.90 6.39 -2.64
CA GLN A 83 -16.34 5.38 -3.61
C GLN A 83 -15.42 5.41 -4.84
N ALA A 84 -14.96 4.23 -5.27
CA ALA A 84 -14.14 4.07 -6.47
C ALA A 84 -14.21 2.62 -6.97
N GLY A 85 -14.50 2.42 -8.26
CA GLY A 85 -14.42 1.10 -8.90
C GLY A 85 -15.37 0.06 -8.29
N GLY A 86 -16.55 0.49 -7.83
CA GLY A 86 -17.53 -0.37 -7.15
C GLY A 86 -17.13 -0.77 -5.72
N ARG A 87 -16.18 -0.07 -5.11
CA ARG A 87 -15.67 -0.28 -3.74
C ARG A 87 -15.90 0.98 -2.90
N VAL A 88 -15.81 0.85 -1.58
CA VAL A 88 -15.78 1.99 -0.65
C VAL A 88 -14.52 1.91 0.20
N PHE A 89 -13.71 2.97 0.18
CA PHE A 89 -12.50 3.10 0.99
C PHE A 89 -12.82 3.98 2.21
N VAL A 90 -12.48 3.51 3.40
CA VAL A 90 -12.77 4.20 4.68
C VAL A 90 -11.47 4.40 5.44
N GLY A 91 -11.25 5.60 5.97
CA GLY A 91 -10.04 5.90 6.73
C GLY A 91 -9.77 7.39 6.90
N PRO A 92 -8.61 7.76 7.47
CA PRO A 92 -8.19 9.16 7.57
C PRO A 92 -7.82 9.71 6.18
N ASP A 93 -8.17 10.98 5.95
CA ASP A 93 -7.78 11.77 4.77
C ASP A 93 -6.35 12.30 4.92
N ASN A 94 -5.39 11.39 5.03
CA ASN A 94 -3.96 11.69 5.13
C ASN A 94 -3.17 11.14 3.93
N GLY A 95 -3.88 10.58 2.94
CA GLY A 95 -3.30 9.97 1.76
C GLY A 95 -3.15 8.44 1.80
N VAL A 96 -3.41 7.77 2.93
CA VAL A 96 -3.31 6.28 3.02
C VAL A 96 -4.20 5.56 2.00
N LEU A 97 -5.36 6.14 1.66
CA LEU A 97 -6.31 5.59 0.68
C LEU A 97 -5.95 5.94 -0.77
N SER A 98 -5.11 6.95 -0.99
CA SER A 98 -4.99 7.65 -2.28
C SER A 98 -4.58 6.73 -3.44
N TRP A 99 -3.53 5.93 -3.27
CA TRP A 99 -3.05 5.03 -4.33
C TRP A 99 -4.01 3.86 -4.59
N ALA A 100 -4.73 3.38 -3.58
CA ALA A 100 -5.71 2.31 -3.75
C ALA A 100 -6.97 2.80 -4.47
N VAL A 101 -7.42 4.01 -4.15
CA VAL A 101 -8.50 4.70 -4.88
C VAL A 101 -8.09 4.91 -6.35
N GLN A 102 -6.86 5.35 -6.61
CA GLN A 102 -6.34 5.47 -7.98
C GLN A 102 -6.28 4.12 -8.71
N ALA A 103 -5.78 3.07 -8.05
CA ALA A 103 -5.73 1.72 -8.60
C ALA A 103 -7.13 1.15 -8.91
N ALA A 104 -8.16 1.61 -8.20
CA ALA A 104 -9.56 1.26 -8.44
C ALA A 104 -10.24 2.09 -9.55
N GLY A 105 -9.52 3.02 -10.21
CA GLY A 105 -10.05 3.85 -11.29
C GLY A 105 -10.30 5.32 -10.92
N GLY A 106 -9.95 5.74 -9.71
CA GLY A 106 -10.13 7.10 -9.21
C GLY A 106 -11.41 7.29 -8.40
N ALA A 107 -11.46 8.38 -7.63
CA ALA A 107 -12.60 8.70 -6.77
C ALA A 107 -13.82 9.11 -7.62
N GLU A 108 -14.94 8.41 -7.43
CA GLU A 108 -16.24 8.72 -8.05
C GLU A 108 -17.02 9.72 -7.18
N THR A 109 -17.09 9.45 -5.87
CA THR A 109 -17.71 10.31 -4.86
C THR A 109 -16.96 10.16 -3.54
N ALA A 110 -16.92 11.23 -2.74
CA ALA A 110 -16.31 11.21 -1.43
C ALA A 110 -17.22 11.91 -0.41
N TYR A 111 -17.18 11.43 0.83
CA TYR A 111 -17.96 11.94 1.94
C TYR A 111 -17.07 12.13 3.15
N GLU A 112 -17.29 13.21 3.89
CA GLU A 112 -16.76 13.36 5.24
C GLU A 112 -17.57 12.49 6.19
N ILE A 113 -16.89 11.71 7.03
CA ILE A 113 -17.53 10.89 8.06
C ILE A 113 -17.85 11.79 9.25
N ALA A 114 -19.11 12.22 9.33
CA ALA A 114 -19.59 13.17 10.33
C ALA A 114 -20.90 12.71 11.03
N ASN A 115 -21.51 11.62 10.57
CA ASN A 115 -22.72 11.07 11.20
C ASN A 115 -22.37 10.28 12.47
N GLU A 116 -22.49 10.94 13.62
CA GLU A 116 -22.12 10.35 14.91
C GLU A 116 -23.05 9.21 15.39
N ASP A 117 -24.22 9.01 14.74
CA ASP A 117 -25.11 7.88 15.03
C ASP A 117 -24.51 6.54 14.56
N LEU A 118 -23.54 6.59 13.65
CA LEU A 118 -22.80 5.42 13.16
C LEU A 118 -21.57 5.10 14.01
N PHE A 119 -21.29 5.87 15.07
CA PHE A 119 -20.07 5.72 15.88
C PHE A 119 -20.31 4.83 17.09
N LEU A 120 -19.25 4.15 17.54
CA LEU A 120 -19.25 3.48 18.83
C LEU A 120 -19.04 4.52 19.93
N ARG A 121 -19.97 4.60 20.89
CA ARG A 121 -19.90 5.54 22.02
C ARG A 121 -19.39 4.87 23.29
N PRO A 122 -18.61 5.57 24.12
CA PRO A 122 -18.03 6.90 23.88
C PRO A 122 -16.88 6.84 22.85
N VAL A 123 -16.70 7.91 22.06
CA VAL A 123 -15.59 8.01 21.10
C VAL A 123 -14.30 8.33 21.86
N SER A 124 -13.34 7.41 21.80
CA SER A 124 -12.01 7.60 22.39
C SER A 124 -11.16 8.54 21.55
N PRO A 125 -10.51 9.55 22.16
CA PRO A 125 -9.60 10.46 21.46
C PRO A 125 -8.29 9.79 21.01
N THR A 126 -8.11 8.50 21.26
CA THR A 126 -6.90 7.74 20.87
C THR A 126 -7.20 6.52 20.02
N PHE A 127 -8.47 6.26 19.70
CA PHE A 127 -8.82 5.03 18.98
C PHE A 127 -9.98 5.18 17.99
N HIS A 128 -9.89 6.16 17.09
CA HIS A 128 -10.87 6.34 16.01
C HIS A 128 -10.96 5.12 15.07
N GLY A 129 -9.92 4.28 14.97
CA GLY A 129 -10.00 2.98 14.30
C GLY A 129 -11.18 2.14 14.77
N ARG A 130 -11.29 1.96 16.09
CA ARG A 130 -12.35 1.19 16.73
C ARG A 130 -13.66 1.99 16.79
N ASP A 131 -13.58 3.28 17.09
CA ASP A 131 -14.77 4.03 17.49
C ASP A 131 -15.50 4.75 16.35
N VAL A 132 -14.79 5.04 15.25
CA VAL A 132 -15.32 5.79 14.10
C VAL A 132 -15.24 4.94 12.84
N PHE A 133 -14.04 4.49 12.46
CA PHE A 133 -13.85 3.88 11.15
C PHE A 133 -14.39 2.45 11.06
N ALA A 134 -14.13 1.60 12.04
CA ALA A 134 -14.67 0.22 12.11
C ALA A 134 -16.21 0.18 12.07
N PRO A 135 -16.96 0.93 12.89
CA PRO A 135 -18.41 0.86 12.87
C PRO A 135 -19.00 1.47 11.58
N VAL A 136 -18.42 2.56 11.05
CA VAL A 136 -18.83 3.11 9.74
C VAL A 136 -18.61 2.10 8.62
N ALA A 137 -17.45 1.42 8.59
CA ALA A 137 -17.19 0.38 7.61
C ALA A 137 -18.20 -0.78 7.74
N ALA A 138 -18.58 -1.15 8.97
CA ALA A 138 -19.57 -2.19 9.23
C ALA A 138 -20.96 -1.80 8.73
N HIS A 139 -21.44 -0.58 9.00
CA HIS A 139 -22.71 -0.08 8.49
C HIS A 139 -22.76 -0.04 6.95
N LEU A 140 -21.69 0.44 6.32
CA LEU A 140 -21.56 0.43 4.85
C LEU A 140 -21.59 -0.99 4.28
N CYS A 141 -20.90 -1.93 4.93
CA CYS A 141 -20.92 -3.34 4.55
C CYS A 141 -22.31 -3.97 4.74
N ALA A 142 -23.08 -3.53 5.74
CA ALA A 142 -24.45 -3.98 6.02
C ALA A 142 -25.49 -3.37 5.06
N GLY A 143 -25.10 -2.42 4.20
CA GLY A 143 -25.95 -1.86 3.15
C GLY A 143 -26.38 -0.41 3.34
N SER A 144 -25.86 0.30 4.35
CA SER A 144 -26.02 1.75 4.45
C SER A 144 -25.50 2.45 3.19
N SER A 145 -26.14 3.54 2.79
CA SER A 145 -25.66 4.34 1.67
C SER A 145 -24.39 5.08 2.08
N PRO A 146 -23.38 5.22 1.20
CA PRO A 146 -22.24 6.09 1.46
C PRO A 146 -22.62 7.54 1.78
N ALA A 147 -23.75 8.03 1.27
CA ALA A 147 -24.26 9.36 1.62
C ALA A 147 -24.78 9.48 3.07
N ASP A 148 -25.04 8.36 3.75
CA ASP A 148 -25.52 8.36 5.13
C ASP A 148 -24.39 8.63 6.14
N VAL A 149 -23.13 8.56 5.71
CA VAL A 149 -21.97 8.76 6.61
C VAL A 149 -21.71 10.23 6.94
N GLY A 150 -22.21 11.14 6.12
CA GLY A 150 -22.04 12.58 6.29
C GLY A 150 -22.05 13.37 4.97
N PRO A 151 -21.66 14.65 4.99
CA PRO A 151 -21.78 15.52 3.83
C PRO A 151 -20.81 15.12 2.71
N PRO A 152 -21.19 15.29 1.42
CA PRO A 152 -20.29 15.06 0.30
C PRO A 152 -19.15 16.08 0.31
N ILE A 153 -17.96 15.64 -0.09
CA ILE A 153 -16.79 16.49 -0.28
C ILE A 153 -16.27 16.42 -1.72
N PRO A 154 -15.66 17.51 -2.24
CA PRO A 154 -15.04 17.48 -3.56
C PRO A 154 -13.91 16.43 -3.62
N ALA A 155 -13.92 15.58 -4.64
CA ALA A 155 -12.92 14.53 -4.79
C ALA A 155 -11.49 15.08 -4.98
N ASP A 156 -11.34 16.27 -5.57
CA ASP A 156 -10.08 16.99 -5.72
C ASP A 156 -9.57 17.62 -4.41
N SER A 157 -10.40 17.65 -3.37
CA SER A 157 -10.00 18.11 -2.04
C SER A 157 -9.38 17.01 -1.18
N LEU A 158 -9.41 15.75 -1.62
CA LEU A 158 -8.80 14.62 -0.91
C LEU A 158 -7.28 14.73 -0.92
N VAL A 159 -6.64 14.31 0.18
CA VAL A 159 -5.18 14.26 0.26
C VAL A 159 -4.66 13.14 -0.63
N LEU A 160 -3.83 13.51 -1.62
CA LEU A 160 -3.17 12.58 -2.52
C LEU A 160 -1.68 12.49 -2.20
N LEU A 161 -1.18 11.28 -1.96
CA LEU A 161 0.26 11.07 -1.88
C LEU A 161 0.89 11.28 -3.26
N PRO A 162 2.10 11.88 -3.33
CA PRO A 162 2.85 11.93 -4.57
C PRO A 162 3.02 10.53 -5.16
N ALA A 163 2.83 10.38 -6.48
CA ALA A 163 3.10 9.11 -7.13
C ALA A 163 4.57 8.70 -6.91
N PRO A 164 4.87 7.39 -6.73
CA PRO A 164 6.25 6.93 -6.63
C PRO A 164 7.06 7.39 -7.83
N MET A 165 8.29 7.85 -7.60
CA MET A 165 9.13 8.33 -8.68
C MET A 165 9.44 7.18 -9.64
N CYS A 166 9.04 7.26 -10.90
CA CYS A 166 9.50 6.36 -11.96
C CYS A 166 9.62 7.13 -13.27
N ARG A 167 10.80 7.08 -13.89
CA ARG A 167 11.08 7.78 -15.16
C ARG A 167 12.02 6.96 -16.02
N ILE A 168 11.73 6.90 -17.31
CA ILE A 168 12.64 6.33 -18.31
C ILE A 168 13.28 7.46 -19.08
N ARG A 169 14.62 7.51 -19.06
CA ARG A 169 15.39 8.55 -19.76
C ARG A 169 16.78 8.03 -20.12
N ASP A 170 17.26 8.40 -21.31
CA ASP A 170 18.64 8.15 -21.75
C ASP A 170 19.06 6.67 -21.68
N GLY A 171 18.11 5.74 -21.94
CA GLY A 171 18.35 4.30 -21.89
C GLY A 171 18.49 3.72 -20.48
N ALA A 172 17.96 4.42 -19.47
CA ALA A 172 17.92 3.98 -18.09
C ALA A 172 16.53 4.24 -17.47
N ALA A 173 16.18 3.45 -16.46
CA ALA A 173 15.04 3.69 -15.60
C ALA A 173 15.52 4.25 -14.27
N GLU A 174 14.96 5.39 -13.87
CA GLU A 174 15.20 6.04 -12.58
C GLU A 174 13.95 5.84 -11.72
N GLY A 175 14.17 5.36 -10.51
CA GLY A 175 13.12 5.11 -9.54
C GLY A 175 13.60 5.29 -8.12
N GLU A 176 12.78 4.85 -7.19
CA GLU A 176 13.07 4.88 -5.76
C GLU A 176 12.73 3.54 -5.13
N VAL A 177 13.28 3.29 -3.95
CA VAL A 177 12.82 2.18 -3.12
C VAL A 177 11.40 2.48 -2.67
N LEU A 178 10.45 1.70 -3.17
CA LEU A 178 9.05 1.84 -2.80
C LEU A 178 8.85 1.29 -1.39
N CYS A 179 9.35 0.07 -1.14
CA CYS A 179 9.31 -0.55 0.17
C CYS A 179 10.35 -1.66 0.33
N VAL A 180 10.60 -2.03 1.59
CA VAL A 180 11.30 -3.26 1.96
C VAL A 180 10.28 -4.26 2.52
N ASP A 181 10.31 -5.49 2.03
CA ASP A 181 9.44 -6.55 2.55
C ASP A 181 10.03 -7.23 3.79
N ARG A 182 9.27 -8.12 4.43
CA ARG A 182 9.69 -8.83 5.65
C ARG A 182 10.90 -9.75 5.45
N HIS A 183 11.25 -10.09 4.21
CA HIS A 183 12.38 -10.94 3.86
C HIS A 183 13.63 -10.11 3.54
N GLY A 184 13.54 -8.77 3.63
CA GLY A 184 14.64 -7.87 3.28
C GLY A 184 14.75 -7.62 1.78
N ASN A 185 13.72 -7.95 0.98
CA ASN A 185 13.73 -7.64 -0.45
C ASN A 185 13.42 -6.15 -0.65
N VAL A 186 14.19 -5.51 -1.52
CA VAL A 186 14.06 -4.10 -1.86
C VAL A 186 13.21 -3.97 -3.12
N GLN A 187 11.92 -3.64 -2.96
CA GLN A 187 11.01 -3.38 -4.07
C GLN A 187 11.18 -1.93 -4.54
N LEU A 188 11.31 -1.74 -5.85
CA LEU A 188 11.49 -0.45 -6.50
C LEU A 188 10.16 0.03 -7.09
N SER A 189 10.03 1.33 -7.32
CA SER A 189 8.94 1.93 -8.09
C SER A 189 9.01 1.65 -9.60
N ILE A 190 10.08 1.01 -10.07
CA ILE A 190 10.30 0.67 -11.48
C ILE A 190 9.55 -0.62 -11.79
N THR A 191 8.76 -0.64 -12.87
CA THR A 191 8.00 -1.83 -13.28
C THR A 191 8.84 -2.79 -14.12
N GLY A 192 8.44 -4.06 -14.18
CA GLY A 192 9.00 -5.01 -15.14
C GLY A 192 8.81 -4.57 -16.60
N GLY A 193 7.72 -3.85 -16.89
CA GLY A 193 7.46 -3.23 -18.19
C GLY A 193 8.49 -2.14 -18.54
N ASP A 194 8.86 -1.31 -17.57
CA ASP A 194 9.88 -0.28 -17.74
C ASP A 194 11.24 -0.90 -18.08
N VAL A 195 11.65 -1.94 -17.35
CA VAL A 195 12.89 -2.68 -17.62
C VAL A 195 12.85 -3.38 -18.98
N SER A 196 11.71 -3.97 -19.34
CA SER A 196 11.52 -4.60 -20.65
C SER A 196 11.61 -3.58 -21.81
N SER A 197 11.11 -2.35 -21.60
CA SER A 197 11.20 -1.27 -22.59
C SER A 197 12.64 -0.79 -22.83
N LEU A 198 13.55 -1.03 -21.88
CA LEU A 198 14.99 -0.83 -22.03
C LEU A 198 15.68 -1.97 -22.79
N GLY A 199 14.94 -3.00 -23.20
CA GLY A 199 15.46 -4.17 -23.91
C GLY A 199 16.07 -5.25 -23.01
N VAL A 200 15.89 -5.16 -21.70
CA VAL A 200 16.39 -6.15 -20.73
C VAL A 200 15.43 -7.33 -20.64
N ARG A 201 15.97 -8.55 -20.62
CA ARG A 201 15.23 -9.80 -20.44
C ARG A 201 15.81 -10.63 -19.30
N ALA A 202 15.04 -11.60 -18.81
CA ALA A 202 15.56 -12.59 -17.88
C ALA A 202 16.76 -13.31 -18.50
N GLY A 203 17.86 -13.38 -17.75
CA GLY A 203 19.16 -13.86 -18.24
C GLY A 203 20.20 -12.74 -18.39
N ASP A 204 19.75 -11.50 -18.60
CA ASP A 204 20.65 -10.35 -18.75
C ASP A 204 21.26 -9.90 -17.42
N MET A 205 22.15 -8.91 -17.53
CA MET A 205 22.76 -8.23 -16.40
C MET A 205 22.33 -6.76 -16.42
N LEU A 206 22.02 -6.22 -15.25
CA LEU A 206 21.70 -4.82 -15.03
C LEU A 206 22.89 -4.11 -14.38
N THR A 207 23.12 -2.87 -14.82
CA THR A 207 23.87 -1.91 -14.01
C THR A 207 22.88 -1.19 -13.10
N VAL A 208 23.16 -1.23 -11.79
CA VAL A 208 22.33 -0.61 -10.75
C VAL A 208 23.15 0.46 -10.05
N TRP A 209 22.65 1.69 -10.07
CA TRP A 209 23.22 2.82 -9.33
C TRP A 209 22.41 3.07 -8.06
N LEU A 210 23.13 3.07 -6.95
CA LEU A 210 22.66 3.30 -5.59
C LEU A 210 23.38 4.54 -5.05
N GLY A 211 22.87 5.72 -5.42
CA GLY A 211 23.61 6.98 -5.25
C GLY A 211 24.92 6.98 -6.05
N ARG A 212 26.06 7.05 -5.36
CA ARG A 212 27.40 7.02 -5.98
C ARG A 212 27.93 5.60 -6.21
N ARG A 213 27.32 4.58 -5.60
CA ARG A 213 27.74 3.19 -5.74
C ARG A 213 27.12 2.60 -6.99
N GLN A 214 27.94 1.93 -7.80
CA GLN A 214 27.48 1.18 -8.96
C GLN A 214 27.75 -0.30 -8.72
N ILE A 215 26.72 -1.13 -8.94
CA ILE A 215 26.83 -2.59 -8.85
C ILE A 215 26.24 -3.23 -10.10
N THR A 216 26.68 -4.45 -10.37
CA THR A 216 26.16 -5.29 -11.45
C THR A 216 25.30 -6.38 -10.84
N VAL A 217 24.06 -6.50 -11.30
CA VAL A 217 23.07 -7.44 -10.74
C VAL A 217 22.47 -8.29 -11.86
N PRO A 218 22.44 -9.62 -11.74
CA PRO A 218 21.74 -10.46 -12.69
C PRO A 218 20.23 -10.19 -12.63
N PHE A 219 19.59 -10.05 -13.79
CA PHE A 219 18.13 -9.99 -13.90
C PHE A 219 17.58 -11.37 -14.24
N ARG A 220 16.74 -11.94 -13.36
CA ARG A 220 16.24 -13.32 -13.48
C ARG A 220 14.74 -13.38 -13.23
N ASP A 221 14.16 -14.56 -13.46
CA ASP A 221 12.73 -14.78 -13.24
C ASP A 221 12.35 -14.85 -11.75
N THR A 222 13.29 -15.23 -10.89
CA THR A 222 13.05 -15.39 -9.44
C THR A 222 14.35 -15.33 -8.65
N PHE A 223 14.24 -15.14 -7.33
CA PHE A 223 15.37 -15.04 -6.42
C PHE A 223 16.21 -16.32 -6.31
N THR A 224 15.63 -17.50 -6.59
CA THR A 224 16.35 -18.79 -6.54
C THR A 224 17.18 -19.08 -7.80
N ALA A 225 17.13 -18.22 -8.80
CA ALA A 225 17.89 -18.37 -10.05
C ALA A 225 19.38 -17.98 -9.92
N VAL A 226 19.83 -17.67 -8.70
CA VAL A 226 21.24 -17.43 -8.32
C VAL A 226 21.60 -18.27 -7.10
N PRO A 227 22.89 -18.59 -6.84
CA PRO A 227 23.31 -19.29 -5.64
C PRO A 227 22.88 -18.59 -4.33
N PRO A 228 22.69 -19.33 -3.22
CA PRO A 228 22.48 -18.72 -1.90
C PRO A 228 23.58 -17.71 -1.55
N GLY A 229 23.18 -16.55 -1.03
CA GLY A 229 24.06 -15.43 -0.70
C GLY A 229 24.30 -14.44 -1.84
N ASP A 230 23.87 -14.75 -3.07
CA ASP A 230 24.02 -13.85 -4.21
C ASP A 230 22.82 -12.91 -4.37
N LEU A 231 23.11 -11.70 -4.85
CA LEU A 231 22.14 -10.66 -5.13
C LEU A 231 21.54 -10.86 -6.54
N VAL A 232 20.23 -10.65 -6.66
CA VAL A 232 19.49 -10.80 -7.91
C VAL A 232 18.37 -9.77 -8.00
N ALA A 233 18.13 -9.27 -9.21
CA ALA A 233 16.99 -8.44 -9.54
C ALA A 233 15.97 -9.28 -10.33
N PHE A 234 14.68 -9.08 -10.08
CA PHE A 234 13.61 -9.77 -10.78
C PHE A 234 12.34 -8.92 -10.75
N THR A 235 11.35 -9.27 -11.57
CA THR A 235 10.01 -8.68 -11.45
C THR A 235 9.18 -9.51 -10.46
N ASP A 236 8.72 -8.87 -9.39
CA ASP A 236 7.92 -9.52 -8.36
C ASP A 236 6.45 -9.68 -8.75
N SER A 237 5.64 -10.24 -7.84
CA SER A 237 4.22 -10.49 -8.07
C SER A 237 3.37 -9.23 -8.16
N ALA A 238 3.88 -8.06 -7.75
CA ALA A 238 3.23 -6.77 -7.96
C ALA A 238 3.60 -6.16 -9.33
N GLY A 239 4.40 -6.84 -10.15
CA GLY A 239 4.88 -6.34 -11.43
C GLY A 239 5.99 -5.29 -11.29
N LEU A 240 6.55 -5.14 -10.10
CA LEU A 240 7.61 -4.19 -9.78
C LEU A 240 8.96 -4.90 -9.76
N VAL A 241 10.03 -4.15 -10.05
CA VAL A 241 11.39 -4.68 -9.93
C VAL A 241 11.74 -4.77 -8.45
N ALA A 242 12.15 -5.95 -8.01
CA ALA A 242 12.68 -6.19 -6.68
C ALA A 242 14.13 -6.63 -6.76
N MET A 243 14.93 -6.24 -5.77
CA MET A 243 16.27 -6.77 -5.52
C MET A 243 16.25 -7.61 -4.24
N ALA A 244 16.73 -8.85 -4.33
CA ALA A 244 16.78 -9.81 -3.23
C ALA A 244 18.14 -10.48 -3.14
N ILE A 245 18.47 -11.00 -1.97
CA ILE A 245 19.56 -11.98 -1.81
C ILE A 245 18.92 -13.34 -1.64
N ASN A 246 19.36 -14.33 -2.41
CA ASN A 246 18.87 -15.68 -2.22
C ASN A 246 19.25 -16.17 -0.80
N PHE A 247 18.26 -16.46 0.05
CA PHE A 247 18.45 -16.76 1.48
C PHE A 247 19.21 -15.67 2.27
N GLY A 248 18.96 -14.39 1.99
CA GLY A 248 19.53 -13.29 2.78
C GLY A 248 18.74 -11.98 2.68
N ASP A 249 19.22 -10.95 3.38
CA ASP A 249 18.59 -9.63 3.45
C ASP A 249 19.28 -8.64 2.49
N ALA A 250 18.60 -8.27 1.40
CA ALA A 250 19.12 -7.30 0.44
C ALA A 250 19.11 -5.87 0.98
N ALA A 251 18.13 -5.50 1.79
CA ALA A 251 18.03 -4.17 2.37
C ALA A 251 19.20 -3.88 3.31
N GLU A 252 19.58 -4.85 4.15
CA GLU A 252 20.75 -4.76 5.03
C GLU A 252 22.05 -4.65 4.22
N ARG A 253 22.29 -5.57 3.27
CA ARG A 253 23.52 -5.57 2.46
C ARG A 253 23.66 -4.32 1.60
N LEU A 254 22.55 -3.84 1.03
CA LEU A 254 22.55 -2.69 0.15
C LEU A 254 22.48 -1.37 0.92
N GLY A 255 22.00 -1.37 2.16
CA GLY A 255 21.81 -0.16 2.96
C GLY A 255 20.83 0.81 2.32
N LEU A 256 19.74 0.30 1.74
CA LEU A 256 18.78 1.08 0.96
C LEU A 256 17.47 1.27 1.74
N PRO A 257 17.25 2.46 2.35
CA PRO A 257 15.98 2.75 3.00
C PRO A 257 14.87 3.06 1.96
N PRO A 258 13.58 2.94 2.34
CA PRO A 258 12.48 3.48 1.55
C PRO A 258 12.71 4.94 1.15
N GLY A 259 12.37 5.28 -0.10
CA GLY A 259 12.62 6.59 -0.71
C GLY A 259 14.04 6.79 -1.26
N ALA A 260 14.97 5.85 -1.06
CA ALA A 260 16.29 5.94 -1.67
C ALA A 260 16.20 5.86 -3.21
N HIS A 261 16.89 6.78 -3.90
CA HIS A 261 16.94 6.80 -5.36
C HIS A 261 17.76 5.63 -5.92
N VAL A 262 17.23 5.00 -6.96
CA VAL A 262 17.86 3.89 -7.68
C VAL A 262 17.76 4.16 -9.18
N ARG A 263 18.83 3.85 -9.92
CA ARG A 263 18.81 3.86 -11.38
C ARG A 263 19.22 2.50 -11.92
N LEU A 264 18.54 2.04 -12.96
CA LEU A 264 18.77 0.77 -13.65
C LEU A 264 19.07 1.02 -15.12
N SER A 265 20.03 0.29 -15.69
CA SER A 265 20.20 0.23 -17.15
C SER A 265 20.68 -1.16 -17.59
N PRO A 266 20.50 -1.52 -18.87
CA PRO A 266 21.21 -2.64 -19.45
C PRO A 266 22.73 -2.44 -19.31
N ILE A 267 23.50 -3.53 -19.18
CA ILE A 267 24.93 -3.48 -19.47
C ILE A 267 25.10 -3.31 -20.97
N ARG A 268 25.64 -2.17 -21.41
CA ARG A 268 26.12 -2.05 -22.78
C ARG A 268 27.40 -2.87 -22.90
N GLN A 269 27.37 -3.97 -23.64
CA GLN A 269 28.60 -4.57 -24.12
C GLN A 269 29.26 -3.53 -25.04
N GLN A 270 30.47 -3.08 -24.68
CA GLN A 270 31.32 -2.39 -25.65
C GLN A 270 31.63 -3.42 -26.73
N ALA A 271 31.14 -3.16 -27.94
CA ALA A 271 31.55 -3.86 -29.15
C ALA A 271 33.01 -3.53 -29.48
#